data_AF-A0AAV2WHW9-F1
#
_entry.id   AF-A0AAV2WHW9-F1
#
_cell.length_a   1.000
_cell.length_b   1.000
_cell.length_c   1.000
_cell.angle_alpha   90.00
_cell.angle_beta   90.00
_cell.angle_gamma   90.00
#
_symmetry.space_group_name_H-M   'P 1'
#
loop_
_entity.id
_entity.type
_entity.pdbx_description
1 polymer ?
#
loop_
_entity_poly.entity_id
_entity_poly.type
_entity_poly.pdbx_seq_one_letter_code
_entity_poly.pdbx_strand_id
1 'polypeptide(L)'
;MFEQSGLSELSDEELIAAVTDATRAEAAAAALTSAGAYVLGGVRYQVDGGLGFEQVLVVIDGEKLTVADLDGEVLIEHTRPAPGVKYVGNGRPRGPRPKTGKPSPMS
;
A
#
# COMPACT_ATOMS: atom_id res chain seq x y z
N MET A 1 -21.42 45.68 -9.22
CA MET A 1 -20.52 45.59 -8.06
C MET A 1 -20.66 44.17 -7.55
N PHE A 2 -19.85 43.25 -8.08
CA PHE A 2 -19.80 41.87 -7.64
C PHE A 2 -18.38 41.65 -7.17
N GLU A 3 -18.21 41.44 -5.87
CA GLU A 3 -16.93 41.09 -5.27
C GLU A 3 -16.50 39.74 -5.85
N GLN A 4 -15.39 39.73 -6.58
CA GLN A 4 -14.64 38.49 -6.83
C GLN A 4 -14.07 38.04 -5.48
N SER A 5 -14.85 37.27 -4.73
CA SER A 5 -14.42 36.71 -3.46
C SER A 5 -13.38 35.60 -3.67
N GLY A 6 -12.21 35.77 -3.06
CA GLY A 6 -11.64 34.74 -2.19
C GLY A 6 -10.57 33.79 -2.73
N LEU A 7 -10.10 33.93 -3.97
CA LEU A 7 -9.02 33.06 -4.49
C LEU A 7 -7.74 33.80 -4.89
N SER A 8 -7.74 35.13 -4.90
CA SER A 8 -6.61 35.96 -5.31
C SER A 8 -5.72 36.45 -4.16
N GLU A 9 -6.08 36.15 -2.91
CA GLU A 9 -5.33 36.59 -1.71
C GLU A 9 -4.65 35.45 -0.94
N LEU A 10 -4.81 34.20 -1.40
CA LEU A 10 -4.02 33.09 -0.85
C LEU A 10 -2.58 33.28 -1.35
N SER A 11 -1.63 33.31 -0.42
CA SER A 11 -0.22 33.32 -0.77
C SER A 11 0.11 32.10 -1.62
N ASP A 12 1.18 32.16 -2.41
CA ASP A 12 1.66 31.01 -3.18
C ASP A 12 1.81 29.76 -2.28
N GLU A 13 2.13 29.93 -0.99
CA GLU A 13 2.18 28.85 0.00
C GLU A 13 0.82 28.22 0.34
N GLU A 14 -0.24 29.02 0.50
CA GLU A 14 -1.58 28.47 0.78
C GLU A 14 -2.22 27.87 -0.46
N LEU A 15 -1.92 28.41 -1.65
CA LEU A 15 -2.33 27.81 -2.92
C LEU A 15 -1.60 26.47 -3.14
N ILE A 16 -0.31 26.38 -2.82
CA ILE A 16 0.46 25.13 -2.84
C ILE A 16 -0.09 24.16 -1.80
N ALA A 17 -0.39 24.58 -0.57
CA ALA A 17 -0.95 23.73 0.48
C ALA A 17 -2.35 23.19 0.12
N ALA A 18 -3.21 24.02 -0.49
CA ALA A 18 -4.53 23.61 -0.95
C ALA A 18 -4.45 22.69 -2.19
N VAL A 19 -3.50 22.93 -3.10
CA VAL A 19 -3.25 22.06 -4.27
C VAL A 19 -2.58 20.74 -3.88
N THR A 20 -1.74 20.71 -2.83
CA THR A 20 -1.16 19.46 -2.32
C THR A 20 -2.18 18.61 -1.55
N ASP A 21 -3.10 19.21 -0.78
CA ASP A 21 -4.26 18.53 -0.19
C ASP A 21 -5.19 17.95 -1.26
N ALA A 22 -5.33 18.63 -2.41
CA ALA A 22 -6.07 18.15 -3.57
C ALA A 22 -5.39 16.98 -4.32
N THR A 23 -4.24 16.48 -3.86
CA THR A 23 -3.71 15.16 -4.26
C THR A 23 -4.58 14.07 -3.61
N ARG A 24 -5.84 14.02 -4.05
CA ARG A 24 -6.86 13.05 -3.67
C ARG A 24 -6.25 11.66 -3.66
N ALA A 25 -6.41 10.95 -2.53
CA ALA A 25 -5.97 9.58 -2.38
C ALA A 25 -6.23 8.77 -3.66
N GLU A 26 -5.14 8.32 -4.30
CA GLU A 26 -5.22 7.64 -5.58
C GLU A 26 -5.38 6.15 -5.29
N ALA A 27 -6.50 5.58 -5.72
CA ALA A 27 -6.77 4.15 -5.62
C ALA A 27 -6.48 3.47 -6.96
N ALA A 28 -5.58 2.49 -6.96
CA ALA A 28 -5.28 1.68 -8.12
C ALA A 28 -5.49 0.20 -7.79
N ALA A 29 -6.12 -0.54 -8.71
CA ALA A 29 -6.21 -1.99 -8.61
C ALA A 29 -4.84 -2.62 -8.92
N ALA A 30 -4.40 -3.55 -8.08
CA ALA A 30 -3.16 -4.29 -8.28
C ALA A 30 -3.38 -5.79 -8.07
N ALA A 31 -2.79 -6.60 -8.94
CA ALA A 31 -2.73 -8.04 -8.74
C ALA A 31 -1.56 -8.39 -7.83
N LEU A 32 -1.80 -9.23 -6.82
CA LEU A 32 -0.76 -9.77 -5.96
C LEU A 32 0.02 -10.86 -6.68
N THR A 33 1.33 -10.89 -6.44
CA THR A 33 2.20 -12.01 -6.84
C THR A 33 1.76 -13.31 -6.16
N SER A 34 2.33 -14.45 -6.59
CA SER A 34 2.09 -15.76 -5.97
C SER A 34 2.41 -15.82 -4.47
N ALA A 35 3.22 -14.90 -3.98
CA ALA A 35 3.58 -14.79 -2.58
C ALA A 35 2.78 -13.69 -1.83
N GLY A 36 1.72 -13.13 -2.45
CA GLY A 36 0.87 -12.15 -1.77
C GLY A 36 1.52 -10.79 -1.56
N ALA A 37 2.24 -10.32 -2.57
CA ALA A 37 2.94 -9.04 -2.55
C ALA A 37 2.69 -8.27 -3.84
N TYR A 38 2.76 -6.95 -3.80
CA TYR A 38 2.73 -6.08 -4.98
C TYR A 38 4.02 -5.26 -5.09
N VAL A 39 4.23 -4.62 -6.24
CA VAL A 39 5.39 -3.75 -6.50
C VAL A 39 4.91 -2.34 -6.83
N LEU A 40 5.43 -1.35 -6.09
CA LEU A 40 5.18 0.06 -6.32
C LEU A 40 6.49 0.82 -6.28
N GLY A 41 6.79 1.60 -7.33
CA GLY A 41 8.05 2.37 -7.41
C GLY A 41 9.32 1.50 -7.32
N GLY A 42 9.25 0.23 -7.73
CA GLY A 42 10.37 -0.71 -7.62
C GLY A 42 10.63 -1.25 -6.20
N VAL A 43 9.72 -1.00 -5.26
CA VAL A 43 9.71 -1.58 -3.91
C VAL A 43 8.64 -2.65 -3.85
N ARG A 44 8.97 -3.81 -3.27
CA ARG A 44 8.04 -4.91 -3.05
C ARG A 44 7.40 -4.80 -1.66
N TYR A 45 6.08 -4.76 -1.60
CA TYR A 45 5.31 -4.68 -0.36
C TYR A 45 4.57 -5.99 -0.12
N GLN A 46 4.82 -6.62 1.03
CA GLN A 46 4.17 -7.86 1.43
C GLN A 46 2.80 -7.55 2.05
N VAL A 47 1.76 -8.27 1.61
CA VAL A 47 0.42 -8.21 2.19
C VAL A 47 0.20 -9.46 3.04
N ASP A 48 -0.11 -10.58 2.39
CA ASP A 48 -0.26 -11.89 3.04
C ASP A 48 -0.01 -13.00 2.02
N GLY A 49 0.85 -13.96 2.34
CA GLY A 49 1.15 -15.09 1.46
C GLY A 49 -0.06 -15.96 1.13
N GLY A 50 -1.15 -15.91 1.92
CA GLY A 50 -2.41 -16.57 1.61
C GLY A 50 -3.20 -15.95 0.46
N LEU A 51 -2.96 -14.68 0.13
CA LEU A 51 -3.68 -13.91 -0.88
C LEU A 51 -2.96 -13.91 -2.24
N GLY A 52 -2.26 -15.01 -2.56
CA GLY A 52 -1.53 -15.11 -3.82
C GLY A 52 -2.47 -15.01 -5.03
N PHE A 53 -2.08 -14.21 -6.02
CA PHE A 53 -2.86 -13.95 -7.26
C PHE A 53 -4.18 -13.19 -7.08
N GLU A 54 -4.52 -12.75 -5.88
CA GLU A 54 -5.72 -11.96 -5.64
C GLU A 54 -5.58 -10.52 -6.13
N GLN A 55 -6.71 -9.86 -6.38
CA GLN A 55 -6.78 -8.45 -6.75
C GLN A 55 -7.09 -7.61 -5.51
N VAL A 56 -6.34 -6.54 -5.32
CA VAL A 56 -6.48 -5.61 -4.19
C VAL A 56 -6.58 -4.17 -4.69
N LEU A 57 -7.15 -3.32 -3.86
CA LEU A 57 -7.13 -1.87 -4.02
C LEU A 57 -5.95 -1.31 -3.22
N VAL A 58 -5.04 -0.62 -3.89
CA VAL A 58 -3.93 0.11 -3.25
C VAL A 58 -4.26 1.59 -3.29
N VAL A 59 -4.46 2.17 -2.11
CA VAL A 59 -4.71 3.60 -1.92
C VAL A 59 -3.42 4.28 -1.52
N ILE A 60 -3.01 5.30 -2.27
CA ILE A 60 -1.82 6.11 -2.01
C ILE A 60 -2.27 7.46 -1.46
N ASP A 61 -1.93 7.73 -0.21
CA ASP A 61 -2.17 9.00 0.48
C ASP A 61 -0.82 9.55 0.96
N GLY A 62 -0.16 10.30 0.07
CA GLY A 62 1.21 10.78 0.26
C GLY A 62 2.22 9.64 0.50
N GLU A 63 2.70 9.54 1.75
CA GLU A 63 3.62 8.49 2.19
C GLU A 63 2.91 7.23 2.71
N LYS A 64 1.61 7.31 3.00
CA LYS A 64 0.82 6.18 3.48
C LYS A 64 0.26 5.39 2.30
N LEU A 65 0.37 4.08 2.40
CA LEU A 65 -0.16 3.12 1.44
C LEU A 65 -1.13 2.22 2.19
N THR A 66 -2.40 2.24 1.81
CA THR A 66 -3.41 1.34 2.37
C THR A 66 -3.77 0.31 1.33
N VAL A 67 -3.74 -0.96 1.70
CA VAL A 67 -4.15 -2.07 0.83
C VAL A 67 -5.45 -2.63 1.37
N ALA A 68 -6.47 -2.66 0.53
CA ALA A 68 -7.76 -3.23 0.83
C ALA A 68 -8.14 -4.30 -0.20
N ASP A 69 -9.09 -5.16 0.15
CA ASP A 69 -9.74 -6.02 -0.84
C ASP A 69 -10.69 -5.21 -1.76
N LEU A 70 -11.40 -5.90 -2.64
CA LEU A 70 -12.35 -5.26 -3.58
C LEU A 70 -13.65 -4.81 -2.90
N ASP A 71 -13.96 -5.32 -1.72
CA ASP A 71 -15.11 -4.92 -0.90
C ASP A 71 -14.78 -3.72 0.01
N GLY A 72 -13.50 -3.33 0.07
CA GLY A 72 -13.00 -2.19 0.82
C GLY A 72 -12.51 -2.54 2.23
N GLU A 73 -12.38 -3.82 2.59
CA GLU A 73 -11.78 -4.23 3.86
C GLU A 73 -10.27 -3.99 3.82
N VAL A 74 -9.75 -3.24 4.80
CA VAL A 74 -8.32 -2.94 4.90
C VAL A 74 -7.56 -4.19 5.36
N LEU A 75 -6.67 -4.68 4.49
CA LEU A 75 -5.83 -5.85 4.73
C LEU A 75 -4.53 -5.48 5.44
N ILE A 76 -3.90 -4.38 5.03
CA ILE A 76 -2.65 -3.89 5.62
C ILE A 76 -2.41 -2.42 5.28
N GLU A 77 -1.68 -1.73 6.15
CA GLU A 77 -1.13 -0.40 5.90
C GLU A 77 0.40 -0.46 5.85
N HIS A 78 0.99 0.27 4.92
CA HIS A 78 2.42 0.48 4.77
C HIS A 78 2.74 1.96 4.74
N THR A 79 3.98 2.30 5.07
CA THR A 79 4.55 3.62 4.79
C THR A 79 5.61 3.47 3.70
N ARG A 80 5.75 4.48 2.82
CA ARG A 80 6.89 4.53 1.89
C ARG A 80 8.18 4.39 2.68
N PRO A 81 9.03 3.42 2.34
CA PRO A 81 10.26 3.24 3.08
C PRO A 81 11.29 4.29 2.66
N ALA A 82 12.34 4.42 3.46
CA ALA A 82 13.48 5.24 3.12
C ALA A 82 14.10 4.84 1.75
N PRO A 83 14.73 5.78 1.03
CA PRO A 83 15.40 5.48 -0.23
C PRO A 83 16.37 4.30 -0.13
N GLY A 84 16.36 3.43 -1.13
CA GLY A 84 17.22 2.23 -1.20
C GLY A 84 16.59 0.97 -0.62
N VAL A 85 15.50 1.06 0.15
CA VAL A 85 14.74 -0.12 0.58
C VAL A 85 14.02 -0.74 -0.61
N LYS A 86 14.15 -2.06 -0.77
CA LYS A 86 13.52 -2.83 -1.86
C LYS A 86 12.37 -3.72 -1.39
N TYR A 87 12.23 -3.92 -0.09
CA TYR A 87 11.25 -4.83 0.47
C TYR A 87 10.68 -4.29 1.78
N VAL A 88 9.35 -4.27 1.86
CA VAL A 88 8.59 -3.95 3.06
C VAL A 88 7.78 -5.19 3.44
N GLY A 89 8.08 -5.76 4.61
CA GLY A 89 7.38 -6.92 5.13
C GLY A 89 6.04 -6.55 5.74
N ASN A 90 5.17 -7.53 5.95
CA ASN A 90 3.84 -7.34 6.53
C ASN A 90 3.82 -7.27 8.07
N GLY A 91 4.98 -7.03 8.71
CA GLY A 91 5.12 -6.98 10.17
C GLY A 91 4.86 -8.29 10.93
N ARG A 92 4.34 -9.34 10.27
CA ARG A 92 4.05 -10.63 10.89
C ARG A 92 5.32 -11.47 10.96
N PRO A 93 5.69 -12.02 12.14
CA PRO A 93 6.81 -12.94 12.25
C PRO A 93 6.57 -14.16 11.37
N ARG A 94 7.64 -14.72 10.80
CA ARG A 94 7.56 -15.97 10.04
C ARG A 94 6.92 -17.03 10.95
N GLY A 95 5.82 -17.62 10.50
CA GLY A 95 5.13 -18.69 11.22
C GLY A 95 6.08 -19.85 11.54
N PRO A 96 5.74 -20.71 12.52
CA PRO A 96 6.56 -21.85 12.89
C PRO A 96 6.87 -22.68 11.63
N ARG A 97 8.16 -22.90 11.36
CA ARG A 97 8.57 -23.80 10.29
C ARG A 97 7.96 -25.16 10.61
N PRO A 98 7.14 -25.77 9.73
CA PRO A 98 6.62 -27.11 9.96
C PRO A 98 7.81 -28.03 10.23
N LYS A 99 7.88 -28.61 11.43
CA LYS A 99 8.80 -29.71 11.66
C LYS A 99 8.24 -30.86 10.85
N THR A 100 8.93 -31.25 9.78
CA THR A 100 8.64 -32.50 9.06
C THR A 100 8.66 -33.63 10.09
N GLY A 101 7.49 -33.99 10.58
CA GLY A 101 7.30 -35.02 11.58
C GLY A 101 7.34 -36.37 10.90
N LYS A 102 8.41 -37.12 11.18
CA LYS A 102 8.72 -38.49 10.74
C LYS A 102 8.91 -38.69 9.23
N PRO A 103 10.01 -39.32 8.77
CA PRO A 103 10.09 -39.83 7.42
C PRO A 103 8.97 -40.87 7.22
N SER A 104 8.29 -40.81 6.07
CA SER A 104 7.38 -41.87 5.64
C SER A 104 8.11 -43.22 5.66
N PRO A 105 7.46 -44.31 6.11
CA PRO A 105 8.07 -45.62 6.02
C PRO A 105 8.30 -45.94 4.54
N MET A 106 9.55 -46.24 4.17
CA MET A 106 9.86 -46.82 2.87
C MET A 106 9.14 -48.17 2.78
N SER A 107 8.36 -48.39 1.72
CA SER A 107 7.87 -49.71 1.33
C SER A 107 8.93 -50.45 0.52
#